data_AF-A0A1U7MS48-F1
#
_entry.id   AF-A0A1U7MS48-F1
#
_cell.length_a   1.000
_cell.length_b   1.000
_cell.length_c   1.000
_cell.angle_alpha   90.00
_cell.angle_beta   90.00
_cell.angle_gamma   90.00
#
_symmetry.space_group_name_H-M   'P 1'
#
loop_
_entity.id
_entity.type
_entity.pdbx_description
1 polymer ?
#
loop_
_entity_poly.entity_id
_entity_poly.type
_entity_poly.pdbx_seq_one_letter_code
_entity_poly.pdbx_strand_id
1 'polypeptide(L)'
;MHLPVSAHPAHDLQNPGTSPLKGRHYDGVVDAVSPGGVPMEAMSDVRCEDGMAGIFPCHKVDLASFTPLTDMESTFVNDLWGWEDDETGLQLAIVGTFEGTAFIDVTDGSNPVYLGTLESQVPGDTGNIWGDVRVYEDTAYIGSEAIDLGTYVPATGELDGFGIQVVDLTQFRGATAPIDVDLTRHIDDVTNSHNISLNEDSGRMYVVGSVYTSRSAARRTRSSRC
;
A
#
# COMPACT_ATOMS: atom_id res chain seq x y z
N MET A 1 -22.78 10.70 30.52
CA MET A 1 -21.78 9.69 30.91
C MET A 1 -21.41 8.93 29.65
N HIS A 2 -20.31 9.31 29.00
CA HIS A 2 -19.88 8.74 27.73
C HIS A 2 -18.96 7.56 28.06
N LEU A 3 -19.31 6.36 27.61
CA LEU A 3 -18.46 5.18 27.76
C LEU A 3 -17.26 5.35 26.80
N PRO A 4 -16.01 5.12 27.25
CA PRO A 4 -14.87 5.12 26.35
C PRO A 4 -15.00 3.96 25.36
N VAL A 5 -14.91 4.25 24.07
CA VAL A 5 -14.85 3.26 23.01
C VAL A 5 -13.41 2.73 22.97
N SER A 6 -13.23 1.45 23.28
CA SER A 6 -11.94 0.75 23.23
C SER A 6 -11.53 0.57 21.77
N ALA A 7 -10.32 0.97 21.39
CA ALA A 7 -9.81 0.87 20.02
C ALA A 7 -9.53 -0.59 19.58
N HIS A 8 -9.53 -1.54 20.53
CA HIS A 8 -9.29 -2.96 20.25
C HIS A 8 -10.26 -3.87 21.02
N PRO A 9 -10.78 -4.95 20.40
CA PRO A 9 -11.42 -6.04 21.14
C PRO A 9 -10.40 -6.63 22.11
N ALA A 10 -10.75 -6.74 23.39
CA ALA A 10 -9.97 -7.50 24.35
C ALA A 10 -9.99 -8.98 23.91
N HIS A 11 -8.93 -9.44 23.26
CA HIS A 11 -8.77 -10.86 22.97
C HIS A 11 -8.39 -11.57 24.27
N ASP A 12 -9.26 -12.50 24.67
CA ASP A 12 -9.18 -13.29 25.90
C ASP A 12 -7.81 -13.99 26.04
N LEU A 13 -6.97 -13.47 26.94
CA LEU A 13 -5.67 -14.02 27.31
C LEU A 13 -5.78 -15.21 28.28
N GLN A 14 -6.99 -15.65 28.67
CA GLN A 14 -7.19 -16.62 29.75
C GLN A 14 -7.34 -18.08 29.29
N ASN A 15 -6.84 -18.48 28.11
CA ASN A 15 -6.94 -19.88 27.70
C ASN A 15 -5.75 -20.71 28.27
N PRO A 16 -5.94 -21.52 29.34
CA PRO A 16 -4.86 -22.17 30.05
C PRO A 16 -4.58 -23.53 29.38
N GLY A 17 -3.84 -23.51 28.26
CA GLY A 17 -3.52 -24.76 27.57
C GLY A 17 -2.61 -24.68 26.35
N THR A 18 -2.30 -23.49 25.83
CA THR A 18 -1.41 -23.37 24.67
C THR A 18 -0.05 -22.83 25.11
N SER A 19 1.02 -23.61 24.90
CA SER A 19 2.40 -23.09 24.94
C SER A 19 2.48 -21.78 24.14
N PRO A 20 3.21 -20.76 24.62
CA PRO A 20 3.25 -19.47 23.95
C PRO A 20 3.90 -19.64 22.57
N LEU A 21 3.09 -19.49 21.52
CA LEU A 21 3.62 -19.27 20.18
C LEU A 21 4.37 -17.94 20.20
N LYS A 22 5.57 -17.93 19.61
CA LYS A 22 6.42 -16.74 19.44
C LYS A 22 5.56 -15.62 18.81
N GLY A 23 5.37 -14.51 19.54
CA GLY A 23 4.62 -13.33 19.06
C GLY A 23 3.33 -12.94 19.80
N ARG A 24 2.90 -13.66 20.86
CA ARG A 24 1.65 -13.36 21.60
C ARG A 24 1.79 -12.52 22.88
N HIS A 25 2.69 -11.54 22.91
CA HIS A 25 2.69 -10.51 23.96
C HIS A 25 2.31 -9.16 23.36
N TYR A 26 1.02 -8.99 23.06
CA TYR A 26 0.44 -7.65 23.21
C TYR A 26 0.42 -7.40 24.72
N ASP A 27 1.13 -6.37 25.15
CA ASP A 27 1.38 -6.01 26.56
C ASP A 27 0.12 -5.56 27.33
N GLY A 28 -1.06 -5.65 26.70
CA GLY A 28 -2.33 -5.26 27.29
C GLY A 28 -2.43 -3.75 27.54
N VAL A 29 -1.54 -2.96 26.95
CA VAL A 29 -1.60 -1.50 27.02
C VAL A 29 -2.81 -1.05 26.21
N VAL A 30 -3.74 -0.40 26.90
CA VAL A 30 -4.92 0.24 26.29
C VAL A 30 -4.56 1.71 26.14
N ASP A 31 -4.11 2.09 24.96
CA ASP A 31 -3.83 3.50 24.66
C ASP A 31 -5.13 4.28 24.50
N ALA A 32 -5.12 5.52 24.97
CA ALA A 32 -6.20 6.45 24.68
C ALA A 32 -6.28 6.64 23.15
N VAL A 33 -7.50 6.66 22.59
CA VAL A 33 -7.70 7.06 21.19
C VAL A 33 -7.01 8.40 21.00
N SER A 34 -6.18 8.51 19.96
CA SER A 34 -5.51 9.77 19.60
C SER A 34 -6.52 10.92 19.71
N PRO A 35 -6.17 12.04 20.38
CA PRO A 35 -7.10 13.14 20.66
C PRO A 35 -7.68 13.82 19.40
N GLY A 36 -7.27 13.38 18.20
CA GLY A 36 -7.78 13.80 16.92
C GLY A 36 -6.87 14.83 16.27
N GLY A 37 -6.85 14.82 14.94
CA GLY A 37 -5.97 15.64 14.09
C GLY A 37 -4.87 14.81 13.45
N VAL A 38 -4.86 14.77 12.11
CA VAL A 38 -3.69 14.31 11.36
C VAL A 38 -2.76 15.52 11.28
N PRO A 39 -1.48 15.43 11.70
CA PRO A 39 -0.56 16.55 11.53
C PRO A 39 -0.51 16.96 10.07
N MET A 40 -0.54 18.26 9.81
CA MET A 40 -0.41 18.82 8.46
C MET A 40 1.03 19.21 8.14
N GLU A 41 1.94 19.01 9.09
CA GLU A 41 3.36 19.30 8.95
C GLU A 41 4.16 18.03 9.24
N ALA A 42 5.29 17.89 8.55
CA ALA A 42 6.21 16.80 8.78
C ALA A 42 6.82 16.87 10.19
N MET A 43 7.11 15.70 10.74
CA MET A 43 7.78 15.55 12.04
C MET A 43 8.95 14.59 11.89
N SER A 44 10.00 14.76 12.68
CA SER A 44 11.15 13.85 12.72
C SER A 44 11.78 13.78 14.10
N ASP A 45 12.43 12.65 14.39
CA ASP A 45 13.20 12.39 15.61
C ASP A 45 12.45 12.69 16.92
N VAL A 46 11.15 12.38 16.98
CA VAL A 46 10.32 12.68 18.13
C VAL A 46 10.38 11.53 19.13
N ARG A 47 11.04 11.78 20.26
CA ARG A 47 11.17 10.79 21.33
C ARG A 47 9.85 10.50 22.00
N CYS A 48 9.71 9.25 22.45
CA CYS A 48 8.63 8.79 23.28
C CYS A 48 8.87 9.18 24.73
N GLU A 49 8.25 10.28 25.16
CA GLU A 49 8.34 10.80 26.52
C GLU A 49 6.95 10.82 27.15
N ASP A 50 6.84 10.32 28.38
CA ASP A 50 5.57 10.24 29.12
C ASP A 50 4.41 9.57 28.34
N GLY A 51 4.74 8.61 27.46
CA GLY A 51 3.78 7.84 26.66
C GLY A 51 3.34 8.50 25.36
N MET A 52 3.98 9.60 24.95
CA MET A 52 3.65 10.32 23.72
C MET A 52 4.91 10.64 22.88
N ALA A 53 4.81 10.46 21.57
CA ALA A 53 5.75 10.99 20.59
C ALA A 53 5.00 12.07 19.78
N GLY A 54 5.07 13.32 20.26
CA GLY A 54 4.24 14.40 19.75
C GLY A 54 2.77 14.16 20.10
N ILE A 55 1.91 13.96 19.10
CA ILE A 55 0.48 13.67 19.30
C ILE A 55 0.15 12.17 19.25
N PHE A 56 1.14 11.34 18.94
CA PHE A 56 0.95 9.91 18.78
C PHE A 56 1.22 9.20 20.12
N PRO A 57 0.28 8.37 20.62
CA PRO A 57 0.58 7.46 21.71
C PRO A 57 1.77 6.55 21.35
N CYS A 58 2.67 6.33 22.29
CA CYS A 58 3.86 5.53 22.07
C CYS A 58 4.22 4.70 23.31
N HIS A 59 4.86 3.55 23.09
CA HIS A 59 5.39 2.72 24.16
C HIS A 59 6.75 2.13 23.75
N LYS A 60 7.83 2.71 24.31
CA LYS A 60 9.23 2.30 24.07
C LYS A 60 9.68 2.32 22.60
N VAL A 61 9.02 3.15 21.79
CA VAL A 61 9.34 3.36 20.39
C VAL A 61 9.25 4.86 20.12
N ASP A 62 10.33 5.42 19.60
CA ASP A 62 10.38 6.82 19.15
C ASP A 62 9.79 6.93 17.73
N LEU A 63 9.21 8.08 17.40
CA LEU A 63 8.76 8.38 16.05
C LEU A 63 9.95 8.90 15.24
N ALA A 64 10.46 8.08 14.33
CA ALA A 64 11.54 8.48 13.43
C ALA A 64 11.10 9.63 12.51
N SER A 65 9.93 9.49 11.87
CA SER A 65 9.35 10.53 11.02
C SER A 65 7.83 10.38 10.84
N PHE A 66 7.20 11.49 10.49
CA PHE A 66 5.82 11.56 10.01
C PHE A 66 5.79 12.38 8.72
N THR A 67 5.31 11.78 7.63
CA THR A 67 5.12 12.44 6.34
C THR A 67 3.63 12.71 6.11
N PRO A 68 3.19 13.98 6.05
CA PRO A 68 1.79 14.31 5.79
C PRO A 68 1.41 13.98 4.34
N LEU A 69 0.12 13.71 4.11
CA LEU A 69 -0.40 13.36 2.79
C LEU A 69 -0.11 14.42 1.72
N THR A 70 -0.11 15.69 2.12
CA THR A 70 0.20 16.82 1.24
C THR A 70 1.62 16.79 0.68
N ASP A 71 2.57 16.21 1.43
CA ASP A 71 3.97 16.08 0.98
C ASP A 71 4.14 14.94 -0.03
N MET A 72 3.15 14.04 -0.12
CA MET A 72 3.03 13.02 -1.15
C MET A 72 2.05 13.43 -2.27
N GLU A 73 1.64 14.70 -2.29
CA GLU A 73 0.66 15.25 -3.26
C GLU A 73 -0.67 14.48 -3.27
N SER A 74 -1.06 13.89 -2.13
CA SER A 74 -2.23 13.04 -2.00
C SER A 74 -3.19 13.52 -0.92
N THR A 75 -4.41 13.01 -0.96
CA THR A 75 -5.44 13.23 0.05
C THR A 75 -5.86 11.95 0.77
N PHE A 76 -5.35 10.80 0.34
CA PHE A 76 -5.79 9.50 0.83
C PHE A 76 -4.75 8.42 0.51
N VAL A 77 -4.51 7.53 1.48
CA VAL A 77 -3.64 6.36 1.33
C VAL A 77 -4.40 5.09 1.70
N ASN A 78 -4.04 3.97 1.09
CA ASN A 78 -4.80 2.72 1.23
C ASN A 78 -3.96 1.45 1.43
N ASP A 79 -2.65 1.51 1.18
CA ASP A 79 -1.73 0.38 1.36
C ASP A 79 -0.29 0.86 1.55
N LEU A 80 0.55 0.00 2.11
CA LEU A 80 1.96 0.24 2.33
C LEU A 80 2.77 -1.05 2.13
N TRP A 81 3.83 -0.96 1.35
CA TRP A 81 4.86 -2.00 1.24
C TRP A 81 6.26 -1.40 1.33
N GLY A 82 7.26 -2.25 1.59
CA GLY A 82 8.66 -1.85 1.68
C GLY A 82 9.54 -2.62 0.70
N TRP A 83 10.60 -1.99 0.23
CA TRP A 83 11.68 -2.63 -0.53
C TRP A 83 13.03 -2.05 -0.09
N GLU A 84 14.04 -2.90 -0.04
CA GLU A 84 15.43 -2.53 0.21
C GLU A 84 16.27 -3.00 -0.98
N ASP A 85 17.06 -2.11 -1.52
CA ASP A 85 17.99 -2.38 -2.61
C ASP A 85 19.28 -2.99 -2.05
N ASP A 86 19.51 -4.27 -2.33
CA ASP A 86 20.74 -4.98 -1.91
C ASP A 86 22.03 -4.36 -2.49
N GLU A 87 21.95 -3.61 -3.60
CA GLU A 87 23.12 -3.01 -4.23
C GLU A 87 23.52 -1.65 -3.64
N THR A 88 22.54 -0.79 -3.33
CA THR A 88 22.79 0.59 -2.91
C THR A 88 22.42 0.87 -1.46
N GLY A 89 21.64 -0.01 -0.82
CA GLY A 89 21.05 0.21 0.51
C GLY A 89 19.86 1.18 0.51
N LEU A 90 19.38 1.59 -0.68
CA LEU A 90 18.17 2.41 -0.82
C LEU A 90 16.97 1.66 -0.23
N GLN A 91 16.20 2.31 0.64
CA GLN A 91 14.97 1.76 1.19
C GLN A 91 13.79 2.60 0.70
N LEU A 92 12.78 1.95 0.12
CA LEU A 92 11.55 2.59 -0.34
C LEU A 92 10.37 2.16 0.51
N ALA A 93 9.61 3.15 0.98
CA ALA A 93 8.20 2.97 1.30
C ALA A 93 7.39 3.18 0.02
N ILE A 94 6.61 2.17 -0.34
CA ILE A 94 5.73 2.16 -1.52
C ILE A 94 4.30 2.28 -1.00
N VAL A 95 3.66 3.41 -1.29
CA VAL A 95 2.42 3.82 -0.65
C VAL A 95 1.32 3.89 -1.68
N GLY A 96 0.26 3.10 -1.52
CA GLY A 96 -0.94 3.23 -2.33
C GLY A 96 -1.66 4.54 -2.00
N THR A 97 -1.93 5.36 -3.01
CA THR A 97 -2.63 6.64 -2.90
C THR A 97 -3.90 6.63 -3.75
N PHE A 98 -4.79 7.61 -3.58
CA PHE A 98 -5.95 7.76 -4.48
C PHE A 98 -5.53 8.02 -5.93
N GLU A 99 -4.47 8.80 -6.11
CA GLU A 99 -3.91 9.22 -7.39
C GLU A 99 -3.14 8.07 -8.09
N GLY A 100 -2.62 7.10 -7.32
CA GLY A 100 -1.91 5.94 -7.85
C GLY A 100 -1.06 5.25 -6.79
N THR A 101 0.27 5.26 -6.96
CA THR A 101 1.23 4.68 -6.01
C THR A 101 2.44 5.60 -5.87
N ALA A 102 2.62 6.13 -4.67
CA ALA A 102 3.74 7.00 -4.31
C ALA A 102 4.95 6.18 -3.85
N PHE A 103 6.14 6.69 -4.16
CA PHE A 103 7.41 6.10 -3.76
C PHE A 103 8.16 7.11 -2.89
N ILE A 104 8.55 6.69 -1.68
CA ILE A 104 9.24 7.54 -0.71
C ILE A 104 10.54 6.84 -0.31
N ASP A 105 11.67 7.53 -0.48
CA ASP A 105 12.94 7.11 0.10
C ASP A 105 12.88 7.26 1.61
N VAL A 106 13.13 6.17 2.33
CA VAL A 106 13.17 6.08 3.80
C VAL A 106 14.51 5.55 4.29
N THR A 107 15.55 5.57 3.46
CA THR A 107 16.92 5.14 3.80
C THR A 107 17.44 5.88 5.03
N ASP A 108 17.20 7.20 5.08
CA ASP A 108 17.26 7.98 6.32
C ASP A 108 15.86 8.05 6.92
N GLY A 109 15.57 7.18 7.88
CA GLY A 109 14.24 7.09 8.51
C GLY A 109 13.78 8.37 9.20
N SER A 110 14.68 9.31 9.49
CA SER A 110 14.36 10.62 10.07
C SER A 110 14.11 11.71 9.02
N ASN A 111 14.45 11.45 7.75
CA ASN A 111 14.24 12.38 6.64
C ASN A 111 13.71 11.67 5.38
N PRO A 112 12.43 11.24 5.37
CA PRO A 112 11.82 10.66 4.19
C PRO A 112 11.78 11.64 3.01
N VAL A 113 12.03 11.15 1.79
CA VAL A 113 12.01 11.97 0.57
C VAL A 113 11.02 11.39 -0.42
N TYR A 114 9.99 12.15 -0.78
CA TYR A 114 9.05 11.79 -1.85
C TYR A 114 9.77 11.78 -3.21
N LEU A 115 9.73 10.64 -3.91
CA LEU A 115 10.40 10.40 -5.19
C LEU A 115 9.44 10.39 -6.39
N GLY A 116 8.14 10.59 -6.16
CA GLY A 116 7.14 10.67 -7.21
C GLY A 116 6.03 9.63 -7.07
N THR A 117 5.04 9.73 -7.94
CA THR A 117 3.86 8.86 -7.98
C THR A 117 3.72 8.26 -9.37
N LEU A 118 3.53 6.94 -9.43
CA LEU A 118 2.97 6.31 -10.62
C LEU A 118 1.47 6.54 -10.64
N GLU A 119 0.95 7.21 -11.67
CA GLU A 119 -0.49 7.45 -11.83
C GLU A 119 -1.28 6.14 -11.98
N SER A 120 -2.49 6.12 -11.40
CA SER A 120 -3.46 5.03 -11.56
C SER A 120 -3.82 4.79 -13.03
N GLN A 121 -3.97 3.52 -13.43
CA GLN A 121 -4.50 3.16 -14.76
C GLN A 121 -5.97 3.55 -14.95
N VAL A 122 -6.70 3.76 -13.86
CA VAL A 122 -8.11 4.18 -13.89
C VAL A 122 -8.22 5.50 -13.10
N PRO A 123 -7.79 6.63 -13.69
CA PRO A 123 -7.91 7.93 -13.05
C PRO A 123 -9.38 8.40 -13.06
N GLY A 124 -9.84 9.05 -11.99
CA GLY A 124 -11.19 9.64 -11.92
C GLY A 124 -11.90 9.39 -10.58
N ASP A 125 -13.22 9.56 -10.56
CA ASP A 125 -14.04 9.60 -9.33
C ASP A 125 -14.03 8.29 -8.51
N THR A 126 -13.70 7.15 -9.13
CA THR A 126 -13.53 5.88 -8.43
C THR A 126 -12.12 5.66 -7.88
N GLY A 127 -11.13 6.39 -8.42
CA GLY A 127 -9.71 6.39 -8.06
C GLY A 127 -9.09 5.04 -7.68
N ASN A 128 -7.93 5.08 -7.05
CA ASN A 128 -7.36 3.92 -6.37
C ASN A 128 -7.71 3.99 -4.87
N ILE A 129 -8.96 3.67 -4.51
CA ILE A 129 -9.39 3.69 -3.09
C ILE A 129 -8.97 2.40 -2.37
N TRP A 130 -8.87 1.29 -3.10
CA TRP A 130 -8.40 0.01 -2.60
C TRP A 130 -7.30 -0.51 -3.52
N GLY A 131 -6.06 -0.24 -3.13
CA GLY A 131 -4.86 -0.74 -3.78
C GLY A 131 -4.18 -1.81 -2.93
N ASP A 132 -3.32 -2.61 -3.56
CA ASP A 132 -2.43 -3.52 -2.86
C ASP A 132 -1.11 -3.63 -3.63
N VAL A 133 0.01 -3.61 -2.91
CA VAL A 133 1.35 -3.65 -3.47
C VAL A 133 2.11 -4.86 -2.93
N ARG A 134 2.79 -5.57 -3.83
CA ARG A 134 3.77 -6.60 -3.47
C ARG A 134 5.03 -6.41 -4.29
N VAL A 135 6.16 -6.69 -3.68
CA VAL A 135 7.46 -6.65 -4.35
C VAL A 135 7.99 -8.06 -4.49
N TYR A 136 8.65 -8.33 -5.62
CA TYR A 136 9.44 -9.53 -5.85
C TYR A 136 10.74 -9.10 -6.52
N GLU A 137 11.86 -9.42 -5.87
CA GLU A 137 13.17 -8.88 -6.24
C GLU A 137 13.08 -7.34 -6.33
N ASP A 138 13.55 -6.74 -7.43
CA ASP A 138 13.51 -5.28 -7.63
C ASP A 138 12.23 -4.82 -8.35
N THR A 139 11.17 -5.62 -8.35
CA THR A 139 9.94 -5.32 -9.09
C THR A 139 8.73 -5.20 -8.19
N ALA A 140 8.08 -4.05 -8.21
CA ALA A 140 6.77 -3.85 -7.59
C ALA A 140 5.63 -4.25 -8.55
N TYR A 141 4.67 -4.98 -8.01
CA TYR A 141 3.38 -5.31 -8.61
C TYR A 141 2.31 -4.59 -7.84
N ILE A 142 1.45 -3.87 -8.53
CA ILE A 142 0.44 -3.00 -7.95
C ILE A 142 -0.91 -3.42 -8.53
N GLY A 143 -1.86 -3.75 -7.65
CA GLY A 143 -3.24 -4.05 -8.00
C GLY A 143 -4.21 -3.03 -7.40
N SER A 144 -5.42 -2.95 -7.95
CA SER A 144 -6.49 -2.12 -7.41
C SER A 144 -7.86 -2.67 -7.79
N GLU A 145 -8.89 -2.36 -6.98
CA GLU A 145 -10.28 -2.63 -7.32
C GLU A 145 -10.84 -1.67 -8.37
N ALA A 146 -10.09 -0.63 -8.75
CA ALA A 146 -10.53 0.36 -9.70
C ALA A 146 -10.90 -0.25 -11.06
N ILE A 147 -12.04 0.17 -11.60
CA ILE A 147 -12.59 -0.28 -12.88
C ILE A 147 -13.11 0.90 -13.69
N ASP A 148 -13.01 0.82 -15.02
CA ASP A 148 -13.58 1.84 -15.90
C ASP A 148 -15.00 1.43 -16.33
N LEU A 149 -15.99 1.94 -15.61
CA LEU A 149 -17.41 1.70 -15.92
C LEU A 149 -17.83 2.27 -17.28
N GLY A 150 -17.10 3.25 -17.83
CA GLY A 150 -17.34 3.78 -19.18
C GLY A 150 -17.11 2.75 -20.29
N THR A 151 -16.36 1.69 -19.98
CA THR A 151 -16.07 0.58 -20.91
C THR A 151 -16.96 -0.64 -20.69
N TYR A 152 -17.95 -0.57 -19.80
CA TYR A 152 -18.80 -1.72 -19.53
C TYR A 152 -19.63 -2.14 -20.75
N VAL A 153 -19.60 -3.45 -21.09
CA VAL A 153 -20.45 -4.06 -22.13
C VAL A 153 -21.52 -4.92 -21.47
N PRO A 154 -22.79 -4.47 -21.41
CA PRO A 154 -23.86 -5.23 -20.73
C PRO A 154 -24.09 -6.63 -21.28
N ALA A 155 -23.89 -6.83 -22.59
CA ALA A 155 -24.14 -8.11 -23.25
C ALA A 155 -23.12 -9.20 -22.87
N THR A 156 -21.90 -8.82 -22.52
CA THR A 156 -20.80 -9.76 -22.24
C THR A 156 -20.29 -9.65 -20.80
N GLY A 157 -20.64 -8.58 -20.07
CA GLY A 157 -20.09 -8.26 -18.76
C GLY A 157 -18.62 -7.82 -18.79
N GLU A 158 -18.07 -7.55 -19.97
CA GLU A 158 -16.67 -7.17 -20.16
C GLU A 158 -16.46 -5.68 -19.85
N LEU A 159 -15.35 -5.36 -19.19
CA LEU A 159 -14.88 -3.98 -18.94
C LEU A 159 -13.35 -3.93 -18.90
N ASP A 160 -12.81 -2.73 -19.05
CA ASP A 160 -11.42 -2.40 -18.77
C ASP A 160 -11.31 -1.97 -17.30
N GLY A 161 -10.18 -2.25 -16.67
CA GLY A 161 -9.93 -1.90 -15.28
C GLY A 161 -8.46 -1.68 -15.00
N PHE A 162 -8.13 -1.55 -13.73
CA PHE A 162 -6.76 -1.25 -13.28
C PHE A 162 -5.72 -2.24 -13.80
N GLY A 163 -6.06 -3.52 -13.94
CA GLY A 163 -5.13 -4.59 -14.27
C GLY A 163 -4.11 -4.78 -13.16
N ILE A 164 -2.85 -5.01 -13.52
CA ILE A 164 -1.70 -4.93 -12.61
C ILE A 164 -0.66 -3.99 -13.23
N GLN A 165 -0.25 -2.95 -12.51
CA GLN A 165 0.90 -2.12 -12.87
C GLN A 165 2.17 -2.76 -12.32
N VAL A 166 3.24 -2.73 -13.12
CA VAL A 166 4.54 -3.30 -12.78
C VAL A 166 5.58 -2.21 -12.91
N VAL A 167 6.40 -2.05 -11.88
CA VAL A 167 7.42 -1.01 -11.75
C VAL A 167 8.75 -1.63 -11.36
N ASP A 168 9.78 -1.36 -12.13
CA ASP A 168 11.18 -1.63 -11.81
C ASP A 168 11.66 -0.60 -10.78
N LEU A 169 11.94 -1.03 -9.56
CA LEU A 169 12.33 -0.18 -8.44
C LEU A 169 13.76 0.34 -8.57
N THR A 170 14.59 -0.28 -9.40
CA THR A 170 15.97 0.18 -9.62
C THR A 170 16.04 1.57 -10.27
N GLN A 171 14.94 2.03 -10.89
CA GLN A 171 14.84 3.38 -11.46
C GLN A 171 15.01 4.50 -10.41
N PHE A 172 14.75 4.20 -9.13
CA PHE A 172 14.89 5.16 -8.03
C PHE A 172 16.34 5.28 -7.51
N ARG A 173 17.27 4.44 -7.98
CA ARG A 173 18.67 4.48 -7.54
C ARG A 173 19.29 5.84 -7.86
N GLY A 174 19.70 6.56 -6.81
CA GLY A 174 20.30 7.89 -6.92
C GLY A 174 19.30 9.04 -7.15
N ALA A 175 18.00 8.77 -7.15
CA ALA A 175 16.98 9.81 -7.09
C ALA A 175 17.05 10.52 -5.73
N THR A 176 16.87 11.84 -5.73
CA THR A 176 16.92 12.69 -4.53
C THR A 176 15.78 13.71 -4.48
N ALA A 177 14.90 13.63 -5.47
CA ALA A 177 13.74 14.48 -5.70
C ALA A 177 12.77 13.70 -6.60
N PRO A 178 11.51 14.17 -6.74
CA PRO A 178 10.55 13.51 -7.61
C PRO A 178 11.05 13.30 -9.03
N ILE A 179 10.81 12.10 -9.55
CA ILE A 179 11.03 11.71 -10.94
C ILE A 179 9.69 11.36 -11.60
N ASP A 180 9.66 11.38 -12.93
CA ASP A 180 8.57 10.76 -13.68
C ASP A 180 8.72 9.24 -13.54
N VAL A 181 7.80 8.60 -12.82
CA VAL A 181 7.87 7.16 -12.55
C VAL A 181 7.44 6.39 -13.81
N ASP A 182 8.35 5.59 -14.34
CA ASP A 182 8.11 4.80 -15.54
C ASP A 182 7.35 3.51 -15.20
N LEU A 183 6.21 3.32 -15.88
CA LEU A 183 5.50 2.04 -15.88
C LEU A 183 6.29 1.02 -16.72
N THR A 184 6.91 0.05 -16.06
CA THR A 184 7.66 -1.02 -16.73
C THR A 184 6.74 -1.90 -17.58
N ARG A 185 5.58 -2.27 -17.03
CA ARG A 185 4.58 -3.08 -17.74
C ARG A 185 3.19 -2.93 -17.14
N HIS A 186 2.18 -3.05 -18.00
CA HIS A 186 0.78 -3.25 -17.59
C HIS A 186 0.32 -4.67 -17.93
N ILE A 187 -0.31 -5.35 -16.98
CA ILE A 187 -0.95 -6.67 -17.19
C ILE A 187 -2.46 -6.45 -17.23
N ASP A 188 -3.04 -6.58 -18.42
CA ASP A 188 -4.45 -6.31 -18.73
C ASP A 188 -5.29 -7.59 -18.92
N ASP A 189 -4.69 -8.76 -18.64
CA ASP A 189 -5.38 -10.05 -18.70
C ASP A 189 -6.33 -10.26 -17.49
N VAL A 190 -6.26 -9.38 -16.49
CA VAL A 190 -7.20 -9.24 -15.37
C VAL A 190 -7.74 -7.81 -15.33
N THR A 191 -8.92 -7.61 -14.74
CA THR A 191 -9.56 -6.28 -14.67
C THR A 191 -9.15 -5.54 -13.41
N ASN A 192 -9.35 -6.17 -12.26
CA ASN A 192 -9.18 -5.58 -10.94
C ASN A 192 -8.73 -6.64 -9.93
N SER A 193 -8.30 -6.21 -8.76
CA SER A 193 -7.96 -7.06 -7.62
C SER A 193 -8.23 -6.34 -6.31
N HIS A 194 -8.80 -7.04 -5.32
CA HIS A 194 -8.85 -6.52 -3.95
C HIS A 194 -7.47 -6.57 -3.32
N ASN A 195 -6.78 -7.70 -3.49
CA ASN A 195 -5.42 -7.94 -3.03
C ASN A 195 -4.64 -8.73 -4.08
N ILE A 196 -3.33 -8.66 -3.99
CA ILE A 196 -2.38 -9.54 -4.63
C ILE A 196 -1.50 -10.22 -3.59
N SER A 197 -1.16 -11.48 -3.84
CA SER A 197 -0.24 -12.23 -3.00
C SER A 197 0.83 -12.85 -3.86
N LEU A 198 2.08 -12.78 -3.43
CA LEU A 198 3.20 -13.30 -4.17
C LEU A 198 3.90 -14.38 -3.34
N ASN A 199 4.14 -15.53 -3.95
CA ASN A 199 5.01 -16.56 -3.41
C ASN A 199 6.38 -16.42 -4.07
N GLU A 200 7.33 -15.86 -3.34
CA GLU A 200 8.66 -15.51 -3.84
C GLU A 200 9.44 -16.77 -4.23
N ASP A 201 9.36 -17.84 -3.44
CA ASP A 201 10.03 -19.12 -3.73
C ASP A 201 9.69 -19.72 -5.11
N SER A 202 8.46 -19.49 -5.59
CA SER A 202 7.98 -20.01 -6.88
C SER A 202 7.81 -18.96 -7.96
N GLY A 203 8.01 -17.67 -7.64
CA GLY A 203 7.74 -16.55 -8.54
C GLY A 203 6.27 -16.49 -9.00
N ARG A 204 5.32 -16.89 -8.15
CA ARG A 204 3.89 -16.95 -8.51
C ARG A 204 3.10 -15.87 -7.79
N MET A 205 2.42 -15.03 -8.57
CA MET A 205 1.44 -14.07 -8.08
C MET A 205 0.02 -14.64 -8.17
N TYR A 206 -0.76 -14.40 -7.13
CA TYR A 206 -2.17 -14.72 -7.01
C TYR A 206 -2.97 -13.43 -6.95
N VAL A 207 -3.91 -13.29 -7.88
CA VAL A 207 -4.83 -12.14 -7.94
C VAL A 207 -6.11 -12.53 -7.19
N VAL A 208 -6.45 -11.79 -6.14
CA VAL A 208 -7.58 -12.09 -5.25
C VAL A 208 -8.65 -11.03 -5.41
N GLY A 209 -9.92 -11.44 -5.52
CA GLY A 209 -11.05 -10.50 -5.65
C GLY A 209 -11.26 -9.94 -7.06
N SER A 210 -10.71 -10.58 -8.10
CA SER A 210 -11.02 -10.23 -9.49
C SER A 210 -12.39 -10.82 -9.88
N VAL A 211 -13.34 -9.97 -10.26
CA VAL A 211 -14.74 -10.39 -10.47
C VAL A 211 -15.27 -10.09 -11.88
N TYR A 212 -14.53 -9.33 -12.70
CA TYR A 212 -14.92 -9.00 -14.08
C TYR A 212 -14.01 -9.64 -15.11
N THR A 213 -14.57 -9.95 -16.29
CA THR A 213 -13.80 -10.43 -17.44
C THR A 213 -13.15 -9.25 -18.15
N SER A 214 -11.83 -9.30 -18.36
CA SER A 214 -11.15 -8.22 -19.09
C SER A 214 -11.43 -8.30 -20.59
N ARG A 215 -11.65 -7.15 -21.23
CA ARG A 215 -11.86 -7.07 -22.69
C ARG A 215 -10.62 -7.59 -23.44
N SER A 216 -9.42 -7.29 -22.96
CA SER A 216 -8.17 -7.80 -23.51
C SER A 216 -8.08 -9.33 -23.47
N ALA A 217 -8.41 -9.97 -22.34
CA ALA A 217 -8.45 -11.42 -22.22
C ALA A 217 -9.55 -12.03 -23.12
N ALA A 218 -10.72 -11.41 -23.18
CA ALA A 218 -11.82 -11.83 -24.06
C ALA A 218 -11.42 -11.77 -25.54
N ARG A 219 -10.64 -10.76 -25.97
CA ARG A 219 -10.16 -10.66 -27.34
C ARG A 219 -9.15 -11.75 -27.70
N ARG A 220 -8.21 -12.07 -26.79
CA ARG A 220 -7.19 -13.13 -27.00
C ARG A 220 -7.82 -14.53 -27.09
N THR A 221 -8.85 -14.80 -26.29
CA THR A 221 -9.58 -16.09 -26.35
C THR A 221 -10.45 -16.23 -27.61
N ARG A 222 -10.93 -15.12 -28.18
CA ARG A 222 -11.65 -15.13 -29.47
C ARG A 222 -10.71 -15.23 -30.67
N SER A 223 -9.53 -14.62 -30.64
CA SER A 223 -8.57 -14.69 -31.76
C SER A 223 -7.87 -16.05 -31.88
N SER A 224 -7.86 -16.85 -30.82
CA SER A 224 -7.29 -18.22 -30.80
C SER A 224 -8.27 -19.30 -31.29
N ARG A 225 -9.49 -18.92 -31.71
CA ARG A 225 -10.52 -19.83 -32.24
C ARG A 225 -10.64 -19.84 -33.77
N CYS A 226 -9.63 -19.37 -34.50
CA CYS A 226 -9.57 -19.42 -35.97
C CYS A 226 -8.50 -20.39 -36.46
#